data_AF-A0A2V7UAU2-F1
#
_entry.id   AF-A0A2V7UAU2-F1
#
_cell.length_a   1.000
_cell.length_b   1.000
_cell.length_c   1.000
_cell.angle_alpha   90.00
_cell.angle_beta   90.00
_cell.angle_gamma   90.00
#
_symmetry.space_group_name_H-M   'P 1'
#
loop_
_entity.id
_entity.type
_entity.pdbx_description
1 polymer ?
#
loop_
_entity_poly.entity_id
_entity_poly.type
_entity_poly.pdbx_seq_one_letter_code
_entity_poly.pdbx_strand_id
1 'polypeptide(L)'
;PFSVVEAGSAPALVEVGPAVVRYAVRLPPRAELRFTPDLHPSARAAGAAASFRVTVEPRPGEEGEAWSRVIGPRDPAPEEVAIPLPGRAGDIVRVGLHVGGTEAGDRHAWGLWKAPRILGRVRGQEAGAEGAATSLDGGPPTEKERARADPLRRAAAEMNVLFIILDAARASELSRAYTPAVYTLAAMSSVWTSQYPERHHDAASFSEPLARGRLTLAQLLSAQGIQTAGFVANPIAGGLNGLDRGFSEFHEVWREVGSRGDSFRPLVPDWLKANKGRRFFAYVHFREPHFPYDPPPPFDTRFGPDAPLTKEQRRDNAFFTDVNQGRRRMSDAEREHLVRLYDGSLAFADQEIGALRKVLDAEGLLDRTVIIVAADHGEGLMEHGWIGHNVQLYESLTRVPLVVRFPAGKEPRQTRVTGFASLLDVAPTIADLFGVMGRGGSQREFQGRSLLDLIVGAPGRPAVLSRTVWDRPRYSLRDERYKFIDDTRTGEEQLYDLQADPEERRNLTATDPLRTAYYREALQHWTLGLARPEATGAAGRALTRVQCENLKSLGYLGPDVKCPQN
;
A
#
# COMPACT_ATOMS: atom_id res chain seq x y z
N PRO A 1 22.75 -24.04 -5.07
CA PRO A 1 24.06 -23.65 -5.65
C PRO A 1 24.83 -22.65 -4.78
N PHE A 2 24.15 -21.90 -3.91
CA PHE A 2 24.78 -21.08 -2.89
C PHE A 2 24.01 -21.10 -1.56
N SER A 3 24.65 -20.63 -0.49
CA SER A 3 24.02 -20.37 0.82
C SER A 3 24.63 -19.12 1.46
N VAL A 4 23.90 -18.51 2.39
CA VAL A 4 24.41 -17.39 3.21
C VAL A 4 24.75 -17.93 4.60
N VAL A 5 25.96 -17.65 5.09
CA VAL A 5 26.47 -18.10 6.40
C VAL A 5 27.10 -16.95 7.17
N GLU A 6 27.19 -17.06 8.50
CA GLU A 6 27.99 -16.13 9.30
C GLU A 6 29.45 -16.61 9.35
N ALA A 7 30.38 -15.83 8.81
CA ALA A 7 31.81 -16.10 8.85
C ALA A 7 32.51 -15.02 9.71
N GLY A 8 32.78 -15.33 10.97
CA GLY A 8 33.55 -14.45 11.86
C GLY A 8 32.90 -13.08 12.09
N SER A 9 31.58 -13.05 12.36
CA SER A 9 30.70 -11.88 12.58
C SER A 9 30.18 -11.12 11.35
N ALA A 10 30.55 -11.53 10.13
CA ALA A 10 30.02 -10.95 8.90
C ALA A 10 29.31 -12.00 8.03
N PRO A 11 28.23 -11.64 7.30
CA PRO A 11 27.59 -12.54 6.37
C PRO A 11 28.54 -12.87 5.21
N ALA A 12 28.55 -14.12 4.77
CA ALA A 12 29.31 -14.61 3.64
C ALA A 12 28.42 -15.45 2.72
N LEU A 13 28.63 -15.31 1.42
CA LEU A 13 27.99 -16.12 0.38
C LEU A 13 28.91 -17.30 0.07
N VAL A 14 28.43 -18.52 0.33
CA VAL A 14 29.11 -19.76 -0.07
C VAL A 14 28.57 -20.16 -1.43
N GLU A 15 29.43 -20.34 -2.43
CA GLU A 15 29.07 -20.78 -3.78
C GLU A 15 29.78 -22.09 -4.14
N VAL A 16 29.03 -23.02 -4.73
CA VAL A 16 29.58 -24.24 -5.33
C VAL A 16 29.58 -24.08 -6.85
N GLY A 17 30.76 -23.78 -7.38
CA GLY A 17 31.01 -23.54 -8.79
C GLY A 17 31.12 -24.81 -9.65
N PRO A 18 30.85 -24.73 -10.96
CA PRO A 18 30.61 -23.49 -11.73
C PRO A 18 29.21 -22.92 -11.48
N ALA A 19 29.14 -21.71 -10.93
CA ALA A 19 27.91 -21.05 -10.54
C ALA A 19 28.09 -19.53 -10.57
N VAL A 20 26.96 -18.83 -10.72
CA VAL A 20 26.88 -17.38 -10.62
C VAL A 20 25.66 -17.00 -9.80
N VAL A 21 25.84 -16.04 -8.91
CA VAL A 21 24.75 -15.37 -8.22
C VAL A 21 24.66 -13.93 -8.73
N ARG A 22 23.46 -13.55 -9.18
CA ARG A 22 23.19 -12.24 -9.78
C ARG A 22 22.20 -11.46 -8.94
N TYR A 23 22.50 -10.19 -8.70
CA TYR A 23 21.64 -9.26 -7.99
C TYR A 23 21.49 -7.96 -8.76
N ALA A 24 20.28 -7.44 -8.85
CA ALA A 24 20.03 -6.12 -9.40
C ALA A 24 20.00 -5.10 -8.26
N VAL A 25 20.76 -4.02 -8.39
CA VAL A 25 21.03 -3.11 -7.29
C VAL A 25 20.91 -1.67 -7.74
N ARG A 26 20.13 -0.90 -6.99
CA ARG A 26 20.00 0.54 -7.17
C ARG A 26 21.20 1.23 -6.55
N LEU A 27 21.97 1.95 -7.37
CA LEU A 27 23.24 2.52 -6.96
C LEU A 27 23.08 3.70 -6.01
N PRO A 28 23.80 3.73 -4.86
CA PRO A 28 24.00 4.97 -4.12
C PRO A 28 24.96 5.92 -4.85
N PRO A 29 25.05 7.20 -4.42
CA PRO A 29 26.06 8.11 -4.93
C PRO A 29 27.48 7.55 -4.75
N ARG A 30 28.24 7.51 -5.85
CA ARG A 30 29.61 6.97 -5.91
C ARG A 30 29.69 5.53 -5.38
N ALA A 31 28.84 4.67 -5.92
CA ALA A 31 28.72 3.29 -5.50
C ALA A 31 30.02 2.49 -5.71
N GLU A 32 30.40 1.71 -4.71
CA GLU A 32 31.46 0.71 -4.79
C GLU A 32 30.99 -0.62 -4.19
N LEU A 33 31.30 -1.72 -4.87
CA LEU A 33 31.13 -3.07 -4.35
C LEU A 33 32.37 -3.45 -3.55
N ARG A 34 32.18 -3.91 -2.32
CA ARG A 34 33.25 -4.45 -1.47
C ARG A 34 32.98 -5.89 -1.08
N PHE A 35 34.02 -6.72 -1.06
CA PHE A 35 33.95 -8.12 -0.66
C PHE A 35 35.36 -8.65 -0.36
N THR A 36 35.46 -9.78 0.34
CA THR A 36 36.70 -10.54 0.46
C THR A 36 36.49 -11.94 -0.13
N PRO A 37 37.11 -12.28 -1.27
CA PRO A 37 36.96 -13.59 -1.90
C PRO A 37 37.88 -14.60 -1.19
N ASP A 38 37.39 -15.75 -0.77
CA ASP A 38 38.18 -16.78 -0.09
C ASP A 38 37.74 -18.19 -0.48
N LEU A 39 38.60 -19.18 -0.26
CA LEU A 39 38.23 -20.58 -0.42
C LEU A 39 37.45 -21.08 0.79
N HIS A 40 36.43 -21.89 0.53
CA HIS A 40 35.78 -22.64 1.60
C HIS A 40 36.81 -23.54 2.32
N PRO A 41 36.75 -23.70 3.65
CA PRO A 41 37.70 -24.55 4.40
C PRO A 41 37.87 -25.96 3.81
N SER A 42 36.77 -26.57 3.36
CA SER A 42 36.80 -27.89 2.70
C SER A 42 37.59 -27.89 1.37
N ALA A 43 37.53 -26.81 0.58
CA ALA A 43 38.33 -26.71 -0.65
C ALA A 43 39.82 -26.57 -0.34
N ARG A 44 40.18 -25.77 0.67
CA ARG A 44 41.58 -25.70 1.14
C ARG A 44 42.08 -27.05 1.65
N ALA A 45 41.27 -27.75 2.45
CA ALA A 45 41.62 -29.08 2.97
C ALA A 45 41.79 -30.12 1.84
N ALA A 46 41.00 -30.01 0.77
CA ALA A 46 41.11 -30.85 -0.42
C ALA A 46 42.26 -30.45 -1.37
N GLY A 47 43.01 -29.37 -1.08
CA GLY A 47 44.06 -28.87 -1.97
C GLY A 47 43.53 -28.29 -3.29
N ALA A 48 42.26 -27.90 -3.34
CA ALA A 48 41.61 -27.37 -4.53
C ALA A 48 41.77 -25.83 -4.64
N ALA A 49 41.77 -25.32 -5.86
CA ALA A 49 41.72 -23.90 -6.17
C ALA A 49 40.34 -23.50 -6.73
N ALA A 50 40.03 -22.22 -6.71
CA ALA A 50 38.81 -21.68 -7.31
C ALA A 50 39.11 -20.39 -8.08
N SER A 51 38.44 -20.22 -9.22
CA SER A 51 38.38 -18.96 -9.94
C SER A 51 37.20 -18.14 -9.44
N PHE A 52 37.44 -16.86 -9.22
CA PHE A 52 36.44 -15.87 -8.81
C PHE A 52 36.37 -14.80 -9.90
N ARG A 53 35.15 -14.41 -10.26
CA ARG A 53 34.91 -13.29 -11.17
C ARG A 53 33.74 -12.45 -10.67
N VAL A 54 33.87 -11.13 -10.80
CA VAL A 54 32.77 -10.19 -10.67
C VAL A 54 32.45 -9.62 -12.05
N THR A 55 31.19 -9.74 -12.44
CA THR A 55 30.65 -9.06 -13.62
C THR A 55 29.73 -7.92 -13.21
N VAL A 56 29.69 -6.87 -14.03
CA VAL A 56 28.74 -5.76 -13.88
C VAL A 56 28.06 -5.50 -15.21
N GLU A 57 26.75 -5.36 -15.17
CA GLU A 57 25.91 -5.04 -16.31
C GLU A 57 25.12 -3.76 -16.03
N PRO A 58 25.57 -2.60 -16.55
CA PRO A 58 24.90 -1.32 -16.34
C PRO A 58 23.64 -1.15 -17.19
N ARG A 59 23.52 -1.93 -18.28
CA ARG A 59 22.38 -1.93 -19.20
C ARG A 59 22.14 -3.34 -19.74
N PRO A 60 20.89 -3.70 -20.10
CA PRO A 60 20.59 -5.02 -20.62
C PRO A 60 21.50 -5.39 -21.81
N GLY A 61 22.25 -6.48 -21.66
CA GLY A 61 23.17 -7.00 -22.68
C GLY A 61 24.60 -6.41 -22.66
N GLU A 62 24.89 -5.46 -21.78
CA GLU A 62 26.23 -4.86 -21.63
C GLU A 62 27.00 -5.45 -20.41
N GLU A 63 26.91 -6.78 -20.18
CA GLU A 63 27.63 -7.44 -19.07
C GLU A 63 29.14 -7.49 -19.34
N GLY A 64 29.94 -6.91 -18.44
CA GLY A 64 31.41 -6.91 -18.53
C GLY A 64 32.07 -7.44 -17.27
N GLU A 65 33.28 -8.00 -17.41
CA GLU A 65 34.12 -8.38 -16.27
C GLU A 65 34.68 -7.12 -15.59
N ALA A 66 34.38 -6.96 -14.31
CA ALA A 66 34.90 -5.86 -13.50
C ALA A 66 36.12 -6.26 -12.65
N TRP A 67 36.24 -7.56 -12.33
CA TRP A 67 37.34 -8.11 -11.56
C TRP A 67 37.39 -9.64 -11.67
N SER A 68 38.59 -10.22 -11.61
CA SER A 68 38.78 -11.67 -11.48
C SER A 68 40.04 -12.02 -10.70
N ARG A 69 40.05 -13.20 -10.08
CA ARG A 69 41.22 -13.77 -9.36
C ARG A 69 41.08 -15.28 -9.22
N VAL A 70 42.20 -15.99 -9.27
CA VAL A 70 42.29 -17.38 -8.84
C VAL A 70 42.87 -17.42 -7.42
N ILE A 71 42.27 -18.22 -6.55
CA ILE A 71 42.77 -18.46 -5.18
C ILE A 71 43.09 -19.95 -5.04
N GLY A 72 44.34 -20.24 -4.71
CA GLY A 72 44.86 -21.58 -4.45
C GLY A 72 44.83 -21.95 -2.95
N PRO A 73 44.99 -23.24 -2.63
CA PRO A 73 44.89 -23.74 -1.25
C PRO A 73 45.97 -23.18 -0.31
N ARG A 74 47.12 -22.80 -0.86
CA ARG A 74 48.29 -22.28 -0.13
C ARG A 74 48.42 -20.75 -0.19
N ASP A 75 47.49 -20.07 -0.86
CA ASP A 75 47.53 -18.61 -0.93
C ASP A 75 47.26 -18.00 0.46
N PRO A 76 47.90 -16.87 0.78
CA PRO A 76 47.69 -16.17 2.04
C PRO A 76 46.23 -15.72 2.18
N ALA A 77 45.87 -15.30 3.40
CA ALA A 77 44.54 -14.77 3.67
C ALA A 77 44.22 -13.61 2.67
N PRO A 78 43.13 -13.72 1.90
CA PRO A 78 42.80 -12.72 0.89
C PRO A 78 42.37 -11.40 1.53
N GLU A 79 42.76 -10.29 0.91
CA GLU A 79 42.38 -8.94 1.32
C GLU A 79 41.00 -8.53 0.79
N GLU A 80 40.41 -7.51 1.41
CA GLU A 80 39.18 -6.89 0.90
C GLU A 80 39.43 -6.20 -0.44
N VAL A 81 38.58 -6.52 -1.41
CA VAL A 81 38.54 -5.91 -2.73
C VAL A 81 37.45 -4.84 -2.75
N ALA A 82 37.73 -3.72 -3.41
CA ALA A 82 36.76 -2.65 -3.69
C ALA A 82 36.71 -2.37 -5.19
N ILE A 83 35.52 -2.44 -5.78
CA ILE A 83 35.28 -2.21 -7.21
C ILE A 83 34.29 -1.05 -7.37
N PRO A 84 34.66 0.05 -8.05
CA PRO A 84 33.71 1.10 -8.40
C PRO A 84 32.61 0.55 -9.31
N LEU A 85 31.34 0.85 -9.00
CA LEU A 85 30.21 0.47 -9.85
C LEU A 85 29.91 1.60 -10.86
N PRO A 86 29.82 1.30 -12.17
CA PRO A 86 29.50 2.29 -13.20
C PRO A 86 28.05 2.76 -13.07
N GLY A 87 27.82 4.06 -13.19
CA GLY A 87 26.48 4.64 -13.20
C GLY A 87 26.34 5.83 -12.26
N ARG A 88 25.15 6.42 -12.25
CA ARG A 88 24.74 7.52 -11.39
C ARG A 88 23.94 6.98 -10.20
N ALA A 89 23.81 7.81 -9.17
CA ALA A 89 22.90 7.50 -8.07
C ALA A 89 21.49 7.26 -8.61
N GLY A 90 20.87 6.16 -8.19
CA GLY A 90 19.53 5.76 -8.64
C GLY A 90 19.51 4.86 -9.88
N ASP A 91 20.60 4.72 -10.63
CA ASP A 91 20.70 3.73 -11.71
C ASP A 91 20.60 2.31 -11.14
N ILE A 92 20.03 1.39 -11.90
CA ILE A 92 19.96 -0.03 -11.52
C ILE A 92 20.98 -0.77 -12.36
N VAL A 93 21.91 -1.46 -11.70
CA VAL A 93 22.92 -2.30 -12.33
C VAL A 93 22.78 -3.72 -11.84
N ARG A 94 23.19 -4.70 -12.65
CA ARG A 94 23.27 -6.10 -12.21
C ARG A 94 24.71 -6.47 -11.92
N VAL A 95 24.95 -7.01 -10.74
CA VAL A 95 26.23 -7.53 -10.28
C VAL A 95 26.16 -9.05 -10.30
N GLY A 96 27.11 -9.71 -10.97
CA GLY A 96 27.29 -11.15 -10.96
C GLY A 96 28.52 -11.53 -10.15
N LEU A 97 28.36 -12.41 -9.16
CA LEU A 97 29.45 -13.05 -8.42
C LEU A 97 29.58 -14.48 -8.95
N HIS A 98 30.75 -14.84 -9.49
CA HIS A 98 30.99 -16.12 -10.14
C HIS A 98 32.08 -16.90 -9.42
N VAL A 99 31.80 -18.16 -9.13
CA VAL A 99 32.80 -19.14 -8.69
C VAL A 99 32.88 -20.27 -9.71
N GLY A 100 34.09 -20.63 -10.10
CA GLY A 100 34.37 -21.71 -11.05
C GLY A 100 35.65 -22.48 -10.73
N GLY A 101 35.87 -23.56 -11.47
CA GLY A 101 37.15 -24.29 -11.46
C GLY A 101 38.28 -23.49 -12.12
N THR A 102 39.51 -23.98 -12.00
CA THR A 102 40.69 -23.38 -12.62
C THR A 102 41.00 -23.97 -14.00
N GLU A 103 40.47 -25.18 -14.29
CA GLU A 103 40.62 -25.86 -15.58
C GLU A 103 39.27 -26.20 -16.21
N ALA A 104 39.26 -26.32 -17.54
CA ALA A 104 38.07 -26.72 -18.29
C ALA A 104 37.72 -28.19 -17.98
N GLY A 105 36.67 -28.41 -17.18
CA GLY A 105 36.22 -29.75 -16.78
C GLY A 105 36.34 -30.05 -15.28
N ASP A 106 36.89 -29.14 -14.48
CA ASP A 106 36.87 -29.26 -13.02
C ASP A 106 35.44 -29.18 -12.48
N ARG A 107 35.01 -30.23 -11.78
CA ARG A 107 33.58 -30.44 -11.51
C ARG A 107 33.05 -29.65 -10.32
N HIS A 108 33.89 -29.21 -9.37
CA HIS A 108 33.43 -28.50 -8.17
C HIS A 108 34.49 -27.55 -7.60
N ALA A 109 34.16 -26.27 -7.46
CA ALA A 109 34.95 -25.28 -6.74
C ALA A 109 34.11 -24.66 -5.61
N TRP A 110 34.66 -24.50 -4.42
CA TRP A 110 33.89 -23.97 -3.28
C TRP A 110 34.49 -22.64 -2.85
N GLY A 111 33.77 -21.58 -3.20
CA GLY A 111 34.17 -20.21 -2.93
C GLY A 111 33.33 -19.57 -1.83
N LEU A 112 33.93 -18.58 -1.17
CA LEU A 112 33.30 -17.71 -0.19
C LEU A 112 33.47 -16.26 -0.68
N TRP A 113 32.36 -15.54 -0.80
CA TRP A 113 32.36 -14.08 -0.85
C TRP A 113 32.05 -13.57 0.55
N LYS A 114 33.05 -13.15 1.32
CA LYS A 114 32.87 -12.63 2.68
C LYS A 114 32.48 -11.15 2.63
N ALA A 115 31.49 -10.77 3.44
CA ALA A 115 30.98 -9.41 3.59
C ALA A 115 30.70 -8.65 2.26
N PRO A 116 30.06 -9.27 1.25
CA PRO A 116 29.72 -8.59 0.02
C PRO A 116 28.72 -7.46 0.32
N ARG A 117 29.07 -6.23 -0.07
CA ARG A 117 28.26 -5.05 0.23
C ARG A 117 28.48 -3.93 -0.77
N ILE A 118 27.44 -3.16 -1.03
CA ILE A 118 27.54 -1.94 -1.83
C ILE A 118 27.55 -0.75 -0.89
N LEU A 119 28.58 0.07 -1.00
CA LEU A 119 28.73 1.29 -0.23
C LEU A 119 28.55 2.50 -1.13
N GLY A 120 28.06 3.60 -0.57
CA GLY A 120 28.05 4.92 -1.19
C GLY A 120 28.74 5.94 -0.30
N ARG A 121 29.36 6.97 -0.89
CA ARG A 121 29.92 8.09 -0.11
C ARG A 121 28.90 9.21 0.00
N VAL A 122 28.32 9.37 1.18
CA VAL A 122 27.56 10.57 1.55
C VAL A 122 28.56 11.70 1.76
N ARG A 123 28.54 12.76 0.92
CA ARG A 123 29.24 14.01 1.29
C ARG A 123 28.53 14.57 2.53
N GLY A 124 29.32 14.95 3.54
CA GLY A 124 28.84 15.28 4.87
C GLY A 124 27.66 16.25 4.92
N GLN A 125 26.77 16.02 5.89
CA GLN A 125 25.88 16.99 6.53
C GLN A 125 25.41 18.18 5.65
N GLU A 126 24.64 17.93 4.60
CA GLU A 126 23.66 18.91 4.12
C GLU A 126 22.34 18.19 3.82
N ALA A 127 21.36 18.44 4.69
CA ALA A 127 19.98 18.09 4.45
C ALA A 127 19.48 18.94 3.27
N GLY A 128 19.21 18.31 2.12
CA GLY A 128 18.61 19.04 0.99
C GLY A 128 18.69 18.41 -0.40
N ALA A 129 19.48 17.36 -0.64
CA ALA A 129 19.59 16.78 -1.98
C ALA A 129 18.66 15.56 -2.17
N GLU A 130 17.63 15.76 -2.99
CA GLU A 130 16.81 14.71 -3.60
C GLU A 130 17.71 13.63 -4.24
N GLY A 131 17.45 12.35 -3.94
CA GLY A 131 18.12 11.23 -4.62
C GLY A 131 19.17 10.45 -3.81
N ALA A 132 19.15 10.53 -2.47
CA ALA A 132 19.80 9.50 -1.68
C ALA A 132 19.17 8.14 -2.01
N ALA A 133 19.98 7.14 -2.38
CA ALA A 133 19.54 5.77 -2.55
C ALA A 133 19.09 5.21 -1.20
N THR A 134 17.89 5.58 -0.79
CA THR A 134 17.21 5.00 0.34
C THR A 134 16.69 3.65 -0.10
N SER A 135 16.95 2.60 0.68
CA SER A 135 16.17 1.37 0.61
C SER A 135 14.70 1.73 0.50
N LEU A 136 13.95 0.97 -0.32
CA LEU A 136 12.50 1.10 -0.43
C LEU A 136 11.80 0.83 0.91
N ASP A 137 12.53 0.37 1.93
CA ASP A 137 12.03 0.14 3.29
C ASP A 137 11.88 1.45 4.10
N GLY A 138 12.77 2.43 3.91
CA GLY A 138 12.83 3.75 4.57
C GLY A 138 12.61 3.76 6.09
N GLY A 139 13.55 4.24 6.89
CA GLY A 139 13.34 4.36 8.36
C GLY A 139 12.17 5.28 8.76
N PRO A 140 11.62 5.14 9.99
CA PRO A 140 10.66 6.12 10.52
C PRO A 140 11.31 7.51 10.65
N PRO A 141 10.52 8.61 10.67
CA PRO A 141 11.05 9.95 10.87
C PRO A 141 11.92 10.04 12.14
N THR A 142 13.01 10.80 12.09
CA THR A 142 13.91 11.03 13.22
C THR A 142 13.22 11.78 14.37
N GLU A 143 13.75 11.72 15.59
CA GLU A 143 13.15 12.45 16.72
C GLU A 143 13.06 13.95 16.47
N LYS A 144 14.08 14.54 15.84
CA LYS A 144 14.11 15.94 15.47
C LYS A 144 13.00 16.31 14.48
N GLU A 145 12.71 15.44 13.50
CA GLU A 145 11.61 15.65 12.55
C GLU A 145 10.26 15.55 13.24
N ARG A 146 10.08 14.55 14.11
CA ARG A 146 8.83 14.37 14.88
C ARG A 146 8.53 15.54 15.81
N ALA A 147 9.56 16.08 16.48
CA ALA A 147 9.41 17.21 17.38
C ALA A 147 8.83 18.46 16.69
N ARG A 148 8.95 18.56 15.36
CA ARG A 148 8.33 19.65 14.58
C ARG A 148 6.81 19.62 14.61
N ALA A 149 6.20 18.45 14.81
CA ALA A 149 4.75 18.29 14.90
C ALA A 149 4.23 18.32 16.34
N ASP A 150 5.09 18.50 17.36
CA ASP A 150 4.65 18.64 18.75
C ASP A 150 3.69 19.83 18.99
N PRO A 151 3.85 21.01 18.35
CA PRO A 151 2.85 22.08 18.44
C PRO A 151 1.48 21.66 17.90
N LEU A 152 1.45 20.92 16.78
CA LEU A 152 0.22 20.44 16.17
C LEU A 152 -0.48 19.40 17.06
N ARG A 153 0.28 18.46 17.63
CA ARG A 153 -0.21 17.48 18.61
C ARG A 153 -0.83 18.15 19.83
N ARG A 154 -0.14 19.15 20.41
CA ARG A 154 -0.67 19.92 21.55
C ARG A 154 -1.94 20.69 21.19
N ALA A 155 -1.99 21.32 20.01
CA ALA A 155 -3.18 22.03 19.56
C ALA A 155 -4.38 21.09 19.34
N ALA A 156 -4.11 19.85 18.91
CA ALA A 156 -5.09 18.81 18.64
C ALA A 156 -5.56 18.01 19.86
N ALA A 157 -4.83 18.07 20.98
CA ALA A 157 -5.10 17.24 22.16
C ALA A 157 -6.51 17.42 22.75
N GLU A 158 -7.16 18.56 22.51
CA GLU A 158 -8.53 18.85 22.95
C GLU A 158 -9.57 18.79 21.81
N MET A 159 -9.14 18.38 20.61
CA MET A 159 -10.03 18.31 19.46
C MET A 159 -10.80 16.99 19.40
N ASN A 160 -11.93 17.07 18.71
CA ASN A 160 -12.67 15.95 18.14
C ASN A 160 -12.07 15.57 16.78
N VAL A 161 -12.42 14.38 16.31
CA VAL A 161 -12.09 13.93 14.96
C VAL A 161 -13.36 13.42 14.29
N LEU A 162 -13.66 13.96 13.10
CA LEU A 162 -14.62 13.40 12.16
C LEU A 162 -13.84 12.78 10.99
N PHE A 163 -13.91 11.47 10.85
CA PHE A 163 -13.29 10.73 9.77
C PHE A 163 -14.35 10.26 8.77
N ILE A 164 -14.19 10.66 7.52
CA ILE A 164 -15.11 10.36 6.43
C ILE A 164 -14.38 9.48 5.42
N ILE A 165 -15.00 8.36 5.07
CA ILE A 165 -14.56 7.47 3.99
C ILE A 165 -15.60 7.51 2.87
N LEU A 166 -15.10 7.64 1.64
CA LEU A 166 -15.82 7.38 0.41
C LEU A 166 -15.45 5.98 -0.10
N ASP A 167 -16.43 5.22 -0.56
CA ASP A 167 -16.24 3.87 -1.08
C ASP A 167 -15.94 3.92 -2.58
N ALA A 168 -14.74 3.47 -2.97
CA ALA A 168 -14.27 3.46 -4.36
C ALA A 168 -13.99 4.85 -4.99
N ALA A 169 -13.65 5.87 -4.20
CA ALA A 169 -13.23 7.18 -4.72
C ALA A 169 -11.73 7.20 -5.09
N ARG A 170 -11.43 7.45 -6.36
CA ARG A 170 -10.04 7.60 -6.84
C ARG A 170 -9.55 9.04 -6.71
N ALA A 171 -8.24 9.22 -6.49
CA ALA A 171 -7.62 10.54 -6.53
C ALA A 171 -6.99 10.87 -7.88
N SER A 172 -7.03 12.17 -8.21
CA SER A 172 -6.19 12.76 -9.25
C SER A 172 -4.77 13.06 -8.74
N GLU A 173 -3.97 13.76 -9.56
CA GLU A 173 -2.57 14.13 -9.29
C GLU A 173 -2.32 14.86 -7.96
N LEU A 174 -3.36 15.36 -7.29
CA LEU A 174 -3.26 16.17 -6.07
C LEU A 174 -2.89 15.37 -4.82
N SER A 175 -3.32 14.12 -4.69
CA SER A 175 -3.08 13.27 -3.51
C SER A 175 -1.94 12.29 -3.74
N ARG A 176 -1.07 12.02 -2.76
CA ARG A 176 -0.09 10.91 -2.81
C ARG A 176 -0.38 9.87 -1.71
N ALA A 177 -1.67 9.63 -1.46
CA ALA A 177 -2.14 8.61 -0.52
C ALA A 177 -2.55 7.33 -1.24
N TYR A 178 -2.22 6.19 -0.66
CA TYR A 178 -2.41 4.87 -1.27
C TYR A 178 -3.11 3.89 -0.33
N THR A 179 -4.05 3.11 -0.88
CA THR A 179 -4.67 2.03 -0.14
C THR A 179 -3.79 0.79 -0.10
N PRO A 180 -3.67 0.08 1.04
CA PRO A 180 -2.97 -1.20 1.10
C PRO A 180 -3.74 -2.34 0.40
N ALA A 181 -5.02 -2.16 0.08
CA ALA A 181 -5.84 -3.17 -0.58
C ALA A 181 -6.95 -2.54 -1.45
N VAL A 182 -7.18 -3.06 -2.64
CA VAL A 182 -8.21 -2.54 -3.58
C VAL A 182 -9.60 -3.13 -3.34
N TYR A 183 -9.94 -3.39 -2.07
CA TYR A 183 -11.25 -3.90 -1.65
C TYR A 183 -11.57 -3.47 -0.21
N THR A 184 -12.83 -3.08 0.03
CA THR A 184 -13.28 -2.42 1.27
C THR A 184 -12.87 -3.16 2.54
N LEU A 185 -13.08 -4.47 2.62
CA LEU A 185 -12.85 -5.23 3.84
C LEU A 185 -11.40 -5.11 4.34
N ALA A 186 -10.41 -5.41 3.49
CA ALA A 186 -9.03 -5.33 3.91
C ALA A 186 -8.51 -3.90 4.00
N ALA A 187 -8.98 -2.99 3.14
CA ALA A 187 -8.64 -1.58 3.24
C ALA A 187 -9.06 -1.02 4.60
N MET A 188 -10.31 -1.25 5.01
CA MET A 188 -10.83 -0.77 6.29
C MET A 188 -10.23 -1.51 7.49
N SER A 189 -10.02 -2.83 7.41
CA SER A 189 -9.26 -3.56 8.44
C SER A 189 -7.87 -2.96 8.63
N SER A 190 -7.21 -2.54 7.55
CA SER A 190 -5.89 -1.89 7.59
C SER A 190 -5.96 -0.50 8.23
N VAL A 191 -7.02 0.27 7.94
CA VAL A 191 -7.28 1.56 8.61
C VAL A 191 -7.43 1.37 10.12
N TRP A 192 -8.20 0.38 10.56
CA TRP A 192 -8.50 0.19 11.98
C TRP A 192 -7.35 -0.41 12.79
N THR A 193 -6.52 -1.23 12.16
CA THR A 193 -5.40 -1.92 12.84
C THR A 193 -4.06 -1.25 12.59
N SER A 194 -3.95 -0.38 11.58
CA SER A 194 -2.69 0.09 11.01
C SER A 194 -1.73 -1.07 10.66
N GLN A 195 -2.30 -2.15 10.10
CA GLN A 195 -1.56 -3.32 9.67
C GLN A 195 -1.84 -3.64 8.21
N TYR A 196 -0.87 -4.24 7.51
CA TYR A 196 -1.10 -4.75 6.16
C TYR A 196 -2.04 -5.98 6.19
N PRO A 197 -2.74 -6.30 5.08
CA PRO A 197 -3.69 -7.41 5.03
C PRO A 197 -3.14 -8.77 5.48
N GLU A 198 -1.84 -9.01 5.24
CA GLU A 198 -1.12 -10.22 5.66
C GLU A 198 -1.10 -10.38 7.19
N ARG A 199 -1.22 -9.27 7.92
CA ARG A 199 -1.11 -9.25 9.38
C ARG A 199 -2.47 -9.25 10.06
N HIS A 200 -3.53 -8.67 9.53
CA HIS A 200 -4.81 -8.55 10.27
C HIS A 200 -5.89 -9.59 9.93
N HIS A 201 -5.85 -10.27 8.78
CA HIS A 201 -6.77 -11.39 8.47
C HIS A 201 -6.08 -12.75 8.59
N ASP A 202 -6.84 -13.78 9.00
CA ASP A 202 -6.33 -15.15 9.08
C ASP A 202 -6.30 -15.86 7.72
N ALA A 203 -7.17 -15.44 6.80
CA ALA A 203 -7.13 -15.79 5.40
C ALA A 203 -7.50 -14.57 4.55
N ALA A 204 -6.89 -14.44 3.38
CA ALA A 204 -7.25 -13.39 2.44
C ALA A 204 -8.51 -13.78 1.64
N SER A 205 -9.68 -13.35 2.10
CA SER A 205 -10.97 -13.61 1.46
C SER A 205 -11.92 -12.43 1.62
N PHE A 206 -12.91 -12.28 0.73
CA PHE A 206 -14.03 -11.36 0.92
C PHE A 206 -14.89 -11.68 2.15
N SER A 207 -14.79 -12.91 2.64
CA SER A 207 -15.66 -13.44 3.69
C SER A 207 -14.99 -13.55 5.05
N GLU A 208 -13.68 -13.28 5.15
CA GLU A 208 -12.93 -13.50 6.39
C GLU A 208 -12.97 -12.23 7.23
N PRO A 209 -13.71 -12.20 8.36
CA PRO A 209 -13.80 -11.03 9.20
C PRO A 209 -12.42 -10.62 9.74
N LEU A 210 -12.35 -9.41 10.32
CA LEU A 210 -11.17 -8.99 11.06
C LEU A 210 -10.88 -9.98 12.20
N ALA A 211 -9.63 -10.47 12.27
CA ALA A 211 -9.27 -11.46 13.28
C ALA A 211 -9.45 -10.90 14.70
N ARG A 212 -10.09 -11.70 15.58
CA ARG A 212 -10.47 -11.28 16.94
C ARG A 212 -9.29 -10.90 17.84
N GLY A 213 -8.09 -11.41 17.56
CA GLY A 213 -6.87 -11.06 18.30
C GLY A 213 -6.27 -9.70 17.94
N ARG A 214 -6.77 -9.03 16.90
CA ARG A 214 -6.25 -7.71 16.47
C ARG A 214 -6.85 -6.60 17.29
N LEU A 215 -6.05 -5.65 17.75
CA LEU A 215 -6.52 -4.45 18.43
C LEU A 215 -6.92 -3.40 17.39
N THR A 216 -8.08 -2.75 17.57
CA THR A 216 -8.52 -1.66 16.68
C THR A 216 -8.26 -0.29 17.31
N LEU A 217 -8.14 0.74 16.47
CA LEU A 217 -8.10 2.14 16.90
C LEU A 217 -9.30 2.48 17.79
N ALA A 218 -10.51 2.06 17.41
CA ALA A 218 -11.71 2.37 18.19
C ALA A 218 -11.63 1.79 19.61
N GLN A 219 -11.09 0.57 19.78
CA GLN A 219 -10.83 -0.02 21.11
C GLN A 219 -9.81 0.79 21.90
N LEU A 220 -8.73 1.25 21.27
CA LEU A 220 -7.73 2.10 21.91
C LEU A 220 -8.34 3.43 22.39
N LEU A 221 -9.17 4.07 21.57
CA LEU A 221 -9.80 5.34 21.88
C LEU A 221 -10.86 5.20 22.99
N SER A 222 -11.76 4.21 22.89
CA SER A 222 -12.81 4.00 23.88
C SER A 222 -12.26 3.57 25.24
N ALA A 223 -11.17 2.78 25.27
CA ALA A 223 -10.45 2.45 26.50
C ALA A 223 -9.87 3.68 27.23
N GLN A 224 -9.66 4.80 26.51
CA GLN A 224 -9.22 6.07 27.08
C GLN A 224 -10.39 7.06 27.32
N GLY A 225 -11.63 6.58 27.27
CA GLY A 225 -12.82 7.39 27.56
C GLY A 225 -13.26 8.35 26.44
N ILE A 226 -12.68 8.24 25.24
CA ILE A 226 -13.13 8.99 24.07
C ILE A 226 -14.46 8.42 23.58
N GLN A 227 -15.46 9.27 23.33
CA GLN A 227 -16.72 8.81 22.76
C GLN A 227 -16.49 8.42 21.30
N THR A 228 -16.74 7.16 20.95
CA THR A 228 -16.53 6.62 19.61
C THR A 228 -17.86 6.27 18.96
N ALA A 229 -18.12 6.79 17.75
CA ALA A 229 -19.27 6.37 16.94
C ALA A 229 -18.89 6.06 15.49
N GLY A 230 -19.51 5.02 14.93
CA GLY A 230 -19.40 4.66 13.51
C GLY A 230 -20.77 4.70 12.83
N PHE A 231 -20.82 5.20 11.60
CA PHE A 231 -22.02 5.27 10.76
C PHE A 231 -21.64 4.74 9.38
N VAL A 232 -22.19 3.59 8.97
CA VAL A 232 -21.77 2.93 7.72
C VAL A 232 -22.93 2.67 6.76
N ALA A 233 -22.78 3.14 5.52
CA ALA A 233 -23.72 2.87 4.42
C ALA A 233 -23.31 1.66 3.56
N ASN A 234 -22.11 1.12 3.77
CA ASN A 234 -21.62 -0.12 3.16
C ASN A 234 -21.64 -1.26 4.21
N PRO A 235 -22.35 -2.39 3.97
CA PRO A 235 -22.40 -3.51 4.90
C PRO A 235 -21.06 -4.23 5.10
N ILE A 236 -20.14 -4.15 4.12
CA ILE A 236 -18.80 -4.73 4.24
C ILE A 236 -17.98 -4.00 5.30
N ALA A 237 -18.24 -2.71 5.50
CA ALA A 237 -17.64 -1.90 6.56
C ALA A 237 -18.32 -2.10 7.94
N GLY A 238 -19.29 -3.01 8.05
CA GLY A 238 -20.16 -3.21 9.22
C GLY A 238 -19.71 -4.28 10.23
N GLY A 239 -20.59 -4.58 11.18
CA GLY A 239 -20.28 -5.44 12.33
C GLY A 239 -20.14 -6.92 11.99
N LEU A 240 -20.75 -7.37 10.88
CA LEU A 240 -20.56 -8.74 10.37
C LEU A 240 -19.09 -9.09 10.09
N ASN A 241 -18.26 -8.07 9.83
CA ASN A 241 -16.83 -8.21 9.59
C ASN A 241 -15.96 -7.79 10.79
N GLY A 242 -16.57 -7.52 11.95
CA GLY A 242 -15.89 -7.13 13.19
C GLY A 242 -15.28 -5.72 13.17
N LEU A 243 -15.74 -4.86 12.25
CA LEU A 243 -15.26 -3.48 12.08
C LEU A 243 -15.97 -2.48 13.00
N ASP A 244 -17.05 -2.91 13.66
CA ASP A 244 -17.75 -2.22 14.75
C ASP A 244 -16.99 -2.26 16.08
N ARG A 245 -16.04 -3.17 16.21
CA ARG A 245 -15.37 -3.47 17.47
C ARG A 245 -14.61 -2.27 18.03
N GLY A 246 -15.01 -1.87 19.24
CA GLY A 246 -14.42 -0.77 20.01
C GLY A 246 -15.14 0.57 19.85
N PHE A 247 -16.11 0.65 18.93
CA PHE A 247 -17.03 1.79 18.89
C PHE A 247 -18.02 1.68 20.06
N SER A 248 -18.31 2.82 20.69
CA SER A 248 -19.30 2.91 21.78
C SER A 248 -20.71 2.86 21.22
N GLU A 249 -20.90 3.44 20.04
CA GLU A 249 -22.13 3.37 19.24
C GLU A 249 -21.75 3.03 17.79
N PHE A 250 -22.48 2.11 17.15
CA PHE A 250 -22.22 1.75 15.77
C PHE A 250 -23.53 1.57 15.01
N HIS A 251 -23.72 2.39 13.99
CA HIS A 251 -24.94 2.50 13.21
C HIS A 251 -24.73 1.89 11.82
N GLU A 252 -25.47 0.83 11.55
CA GLU A 252 -25.53 0.22 10.23
C GLU A 252 -26.58 0.97 9.40
N VAL A 253 -26.24 2.17 8.96
CA VAL A 253 -27.13 3.12 8.26
C VAL A 253 -27.81 2.47 7.06
N TRP A 254 -27.10 1.59 6.34
CA TRP A 254 -27.65 0.81 5.23
C TRP A 254 -28.86 -0.04 5.60
N ARG A 255 -28.95 -0.50 6.86
CA ARG A 255 -30.04 -1.30 7.41
C ARG A 255 -31.10 -0.44 8.09
N GLU A 256 -30.67 0.65 8.74
CA GLU A 256 -31.55 1.53 9.53
C GLU A 256 -32.36 2.50 8.66
N VAL A 257 -31.75 3.03 7.59
CA VAL A 257 -32.32 4.10 6.76
C VAL A 257 -32.16 3.82 5.27
N GLY A 258 -30.94 3.50 4.85
CA GLY A 258 -30.58 3.32 3.44
C GLY A 258 -29.08 3.48 3.20
N SER A 259 -28.65 3.17 1.98
CA SER A 259 -27.21 3.16 1.62
C SER A 259 -26.73 4.41 0.87
N ARG A 260 -27.60 5.38 0.61
CA ARG A 260 -27.21 6.61 -0.09
C ARG A 260 -26.69 7.66 0.87
N GLY A 261 -25.86 8.58 0.40
CA GLY A 261 -25.29 9.66 1.21
C GLY A 261 -26.30 10.53 1.97
N ASP A 262 -27.54 10.66 1.50
CA ASP A 262 -28.61 11.40 2.21
C ASP A 262 -29.16 10.64 3.44
N SER A 263 -28.85 9.35 3.57
CA SER A 263 -29.31 8.47 4.67
C SER A 263 -28.66 8.81 6.02
N PHE A 264 -27.56 9.59 6.03
CA PHE A 264 -26.90 10.05 7.26
C PHE A 264 -27.60 11.24 7.93
N ARG A 265 -28.41 12.01 7.17
CA ARG A 265 -29.09 13.23 7.64
C ARG A 265 -29.94 13.05 8.90
N PRO A 266 -30.70 11.96 9.09
CA PRO A 266 -31.49 11.78 10.31
C PRO A 266 -30.70 11.23 11.52
N LEU A 267 -29.43 10.82 11.35
CA LEU A 267 -28.67 10.12 12.41
C LEU A 267 -27.50 10.96 12.93
N VAL A 268 -26.60 11.37 12.02
CA VAL A 268 -25.33 11.98 12.40
C VAL A 268 -25.52 13.34 13.09
N PRO A 269 -26.41 14.25 12.63
CA PRO A 269 -26.61 15.54 13.28
C PRO A 269 -27.11 15.44 14.72
N ASP A 270 -28.08 14.56 14.98
CA ASP A 270 -28.64 14.37 16.31
C ASP A 270 -27.60 13.79 17.27
N TRP A 271 -26.80 12.84 16.79
CA TRP A 271 -25.69 12.28 17.57
C TRP A 271 -24.62 13.34 17.90
N LEU A 272 -24.24 14.18 16.92
CA LEU A 272 -23.28 15.27 17.13
C LEU A 272 -23.79 16.27 18.19
N LYS A 273 -25.07 16.62 18.12
CA LYS A 273 -25.72 17.53 19.08
C LYS A 273 -25.75 16.94 20.48
N ALA A 274 -26.07 15.66 20.63
CA ALA A 274 -26.08 14.96 21.91
C ALA A 274 -24.68 14.87 22.53
N ASN A 275 -23.63 14.74 21.70
CA ASN A 275 -22.25 14.56 22.15
C ASN A 275 -21.41 15.84 22.14
N LYS A 276 -22.01 17.02 21.91
CA LYS A 276 -21.25 18.29 21.80
C LYS A 276 -20.50 18.70 23.06
N GLY A 277 -20.81 18.13 24.23
CA GLY A 277 -20.10 18.37 25.48
C GLY A 277 -18.92 17.42 25.72
N ARG A 278 -18.66 16.46 24.82
CA ARG A 278 -17.68 15.38 25.00
C ARG A 278 -16.62 15.44 23.90
N ARG A 279 -15.45 14.87 24.19
CA ARG A 279 -14.46 14.55 23.15
C ARG A 279 -14.90 13.32 22.39
N PHE A 280 -14.91 13.41 21.06
CA PHE A 280 -15.35 12.30 20.24
C PHE A 280 -14.49 12.00 19.03
N PHE A 281 -14.54 10.73 18.63
CA PHE A 281 -14.16 10.23 17.32
C PHE A 281 -15.42 9.71 16.62
N ALA A 282 -15.79 10.34 15.50
CA ALA A 282 -16.90 9.93 14.66
C ALA A 282 -16.37 9.45 13.31
N TYR A 283 -16.85 8.30 12.85
CA TYR A 283 -16.52 7.69 11.57
C TYR A 283 -17.78 7.59 10.70
N VAL A 284 -17.72 8.12 9.48
CA VAL A 284 -18.84 8.09 8.52
C VAL A 284 -18.34 7.47 7.21
N HIS A 285 -18.93 6.36 6.80
CA HIS A 285 -18.55 5.64 5.57
C HIS A 285 -19.66 5.75 4.53
N PHE A 286 -19.48 6.66 3.58
CA PHE A 286 -20.35 6.81 2.42
C PHE A 286 -20.14 5.65 1.45
N ARG A 287 -21.23 5.20 0.84
CA ARG A 287 -21.15 4.19 -0.23
C ARG A 287 -20.77 4.83 -1.57
N GLU A 288 -20.99 6.12 -1.75
CA GLU A 288 -20.58 6.79 -2.98
C GLU A 288 -19.05 6.87 -3.12
N PRO A 289 -18.50 6.73 -4.35
CA PRO A 289 -19.17 6.52 -5.63
C PRO A 289 -19.35 5.05 -6.08
N HIS A 290 -19.22 4.06 -5.19
CA HIS A 290 -19.37 2.63 -5.50
C HIS A 290 -20.66 2.31 -6.29
N PHE A 291 -20.61 1.25 -7.09
CA PHE A 291 -21.77 0.66 -7.75
C PHE A 291 -23.00 0.53 -6.81
N PRO A 292 -24.23 0.84 -7.30
CA PRO A 292 -24.61 1.16 -8.67
C PRO A 292 -24.29 2.61 -9.11
N TYR A 293 -23.96 2.77 -10.40
CA TYR A 293 -23.60 4.07 -11.00
C TYR A 293 -24.86 4.86 -11.39
N ASP A 294 -25.67 5.20 -10.39
CA ASP A 294 -26.98 5.83 -10.56
C ASP A 294 -27.19 6.92 -9.49
N PRO A 295 -26.45 8.04 -9.57
CA PRO A 295 -26.59 9.13 -8.63
C PRO A 295 -27.98 9.79 -8.73
N PRO A 296 -28.50 10.41 -7.65
CA PRO A 296 -29.81 11.05 -7.70
C PRO A 296 -29.78 12.36 -8.52
N PRO A 297 -30.93 12.85 -9.02
CA PRO A 297 -31.00 14.19 -9.59
C PRO A 297 -30.58 15.29 -8.58
N PRO A 298 -29.95 16.38 -9.04
CA PRO A 298 -29.56 16.68 -10.42
C PRO A 298 -28.19 16.08 -10.81
N PHE A 299 -27.60 15.19 -10.01
CA PHE A 299 -26.25 14.69 -10.20
C PHE A 299 -26.12 13.67 -11.34
N ASP A 300 -27.21 12.99 -11.70
CA ASP A 300 -27.32 12.14 -12.89
C ASP A 300 -27.11 12.88 -14.21
N THR A 301 -27.37 14.18 -14.23
CA THR A 301 -27.27 15.04 -15.42
C THR A 301 -26.29 16.20 -15.26
N ARG A 302 -25.65 16.33 -14.09
CA ARG A 302 -24.77 17.46 -13.76
C ARG A 302 -23.55 17.58 -14.67
N PHE A 303 -22.99 16.46 -15.09
CA PHE A 303 -21.75 16.41 -15.88
C PHE A 303 -21.98 16.10 -17.36
N GLY A 304 -23.23 16.01 -17.80
CA GLY A 304 -23.61 15.76 -19.19
C GLY A 304 -24.94 15.00 -19.31
N PRO A 305 -25.34 14.60 -20.52
CA PRO A 305 -26.61 13.92 -20.74
C PRO A 305 -26.64 12.53 -20.09
N ASP A 306 -27.83 12.16 -19.59
CA ASP A 306 -28.16 10.86 -18.98
C ASP A 306 -28.36 9.75 -20.03
N ALA A 307 -27.36 9.55 -20.88
CA ALA A 307 -27.35 8.62 -22.00
C ALA A 307 -25.90 8.26 -22.39
N PRO A 308 -25.66 7.06 -22.98
CA PRO A 308 -26.66 6.10 -23.50
C PRO A 308 -27.06 4.97 -22.54
N LEU A 309 -26.39 4.79 -21.40
CA LEU A 309 -26.72 3.74 -20.44
C LEU A 309 -28.08 3.99 -19.77
N THR A 310 -29.01 3.03 -19.88
CA THR A 310 -30.31 3.11 -19.20
C THR A 310 -30.16 2.90 -17.69
N LYS A 311 -31.14 3.31 -16.88
CA LYS A 311 -31.10 3.14 -15.41
C LYS A 311 -30.98 1.68 -15.00
N GLU A 312 -31.58 0.77 -15.75
CA GLU A 312 -31.50 -0.67 -15.53
C GLU A 312 -30.06 -1.16 -15.71
N GLN A 313 -29.37 -0.73 -16.76
CA GLN A 313 -28.00 -1.16 -17.07
C GLN A 313 -26.98 -0.73 -16.00
N ARG A 314 -27.04 0.53 -15.54
CA ARG A 314 -26.13 1.06 -14.50
C ARG A 314 -26.33 0.44 -13.12
N ARG A 315 -27.43 -0.29 -12.93
CA ARG A 315 -27.80 -0.99 -11.69
C ARG A 315 -27.70 -2.50 -11.81
N ASP A 316 -27.30 -3.02 -12.96
CA ASP A 316 -27.22 -4.44 -13.23
C ASP A 316 -25.78 -4.96 -13.13
N ASN A 317 -25.51 -5.80 -12.14
CA ASN A 317 -24.22 -6.46 -12.00
C ASN A 317 -23.90 -7.36 -13.19
N ALA A 318 -24.90 -7.98 -13.84
CA ALA A 318 -24.68 -8.85 -14.98
C ALA A 318 -24.16 -8.06 -16.19
N PHE A 319 -24.68 -6.86 -16.43
CA PHE A 319 -24.17 -5.94 -17.45
C PHE A 319 -22.66 -5.69 -17.31
N PHE A 320 -22.21 -5.29 -16.12
CA PHE A 320 -20.78 -5.03 -15.88
C PHE A 320 -19.93 -6.30 -15.90
N THR A 321 -20.49 -7.41 -15.42
CA THR A 321 -19.85 -8.73 -15.49
C THR A 321 -19.61 -9.16 -16.94
N ASP A 322 -20.58 -8.96 -17.83
CA ASP A 322 -20.46 -9.28 -19.25
C ASP A 322 -19.43 -8.41 -19.97
N VAL A 323 -19.32 -7.13 -19.59
CA VAL A 323 -18.26 -6.24 -20.09
C VAL A 323 -16.89 -6.73 -19.64
N ASN A 324 -16.72 -6.97 -18.34
CA ASN A 324 -15.47 -7.43 -17.74
C ASN A 324 -14.99 -8.79 -18.26
N GLN A 325 -15.93 -9.68 -18.62
CA GLN A 325 -15.63 -11.00 -19.18
C GLN A 325 -15.52 -10.99 -20.71
N GLY A 326 -15.58 -9.82 -21.34
CA GLY A 326 -15.46 -9.65 -22.79
C GLY A 326 -16.64 -10.21 -23.60
N ARG A 327 -17.73 -10.64 -22.94
CA ARG A 327 -18.97 -11.06 -23.60
C ARG A 327 -19.72 -9.90 -24.21
N ARG A 328 -19.51 -8.70 -23.68
CA ARG A 328 -20.06 -7.44 -24.20
C ARG A 328 -18.94 -6.43 -24.39
N ARG A 329 -18.92 -5.77 -25.56
CA ARG A 329 -18.07 -4.60 -25.77
C ARG A 329 -18.77 -3.35 -25.24
N MET A 330 -18.07 -2.57 -24.41
CA MET A 330 -18.49 -1.23 -24.04
C MET A 330 -18.01 -0.23 -25.11
N SER A 331 -18.91 0.61 -25.60
CA SER A 331 -18.58 1.72 -26.50
C SER A 331 -17.94 2.89 -25.74
N ASP A 332 -17.22 3.76 -26.45
CA ASP A 332 -16.63 4.96 -25.87
C ASP A 332 -17.70 5.88 -25.27
N ALA A 333 -18.86 6.03 -25.93
CA ALA A 333 -19.97 6.82 -25.42
C ALA A 333 -20.60 6.24 -24.13
N GLU A 334 -20.73 4.91 -24.02
CA GLU A 334 -21.15 4.26 -22.77
C GLU A 334 -20.12 4.48 -21.66
N ARG A 335 -18.82 4.35 -21.98
CA ARG A 335 -17.73 4.57 -21.03
C ARG A 335 -17.71 6.01 -20.52
N GLU A 336 -17.79 6.99 -21.41
CA GLU A 336 -17.86 8.40 -21.04
C GLU A 336 -19.10 8.68 -20.19
N HIS A 337 -20.24 8.07 -20.50
CA HIS A 337 -21.43 8.20 -19.66
C HIS A 337 -21.25 7.61 -18.27
N LEU A 338 -20.64 6.43 -18.15
CA LEU A 338 -20.29 5.83 -16.87
C LEU A 338 -19.38 6.73 -16.04
N VAL A 339 -18.36 7.34 -16.65
CA VAL A 339 -17.46 8.30 -15.98
C VAL A 339 -18.23 9.52 -15.47
N ARG A 340 -19.15 10.09 -16.28
CA ARG A 340 -19.99 11.22 -15.83
C ARG A 340 -20.89 10.86 -14.66
N LEU A 341 -21.45 9.65 -14.64
CA LEU A 341 -22.28 9.16 -13.55
C LEU A 341 -21.45 8.95 -12.27
N TYR A 342 -20.23 8.43 -12.40
CA TYR A 342 -19.27 8.32 -11.29
C TYR A 342 -18.92 9.71 -10.70
N ASP A 343 -18.63 10.69 -11.56
CA ASP A 343 -18.40 12.08 -11.14
C ASP A 343 -19.66 12.68 -10.48
N GLY A 344 -20.85 12.34 -10.98
CA GLY A 344 -22.15 12.65 -10.39
C GLY A 344 -22.26 12.13 -8.96
N SER A 345 -21.94 10.86 -8.73
CA SER A 345 -21.94 10.23 -7.40
C SER A 345 -20.95 10.91 -6.44
N LEU A 346 -19.76 11.26 -6.92
CA LEU A 346 -18.79 12.03 -6.13
C LEU A 346 -19.31 13.42 -5.76
N ALA A 347 -19.93 14.12 -6.69
CA ALA A 347 -20.50 15.43 -6.44
C ALA A 347 -21.71 15.38 -5.48
N PHE A 348 -22.46 14.28 -5.49
CA PHE A 348 -23.50 14.03 -4.50
C PHE A 348 -22.88 13.81 -3.11
N ALA A 349 -21.86 12.97 -3.00
CA ALA A 349 -21.14 12.76 -1.75
C ALA A 349 -20.55 14.08 -1.18
N ASP A 350 -19.96 14.92 -2.04
CA ASP A 350 -19.46 16.25 -1.68
C ASP A 350 -20.56 17.15 -1.09
N GLN A 351 -21.77 17.14 -1.68
CA GLN A 351 -22.91 17.88 -1.14
C GLN A 351 -23.27 17.41 0.28
N GLU A 352 -23.31 16.09 0.51
CA GLU A 352 -23.68 15.53 1.81
C GLU A 352 -22.59 15.75 2.87
N ILE A 353 -21.31 15.67 2.49
CA ILE A 353 -20.19 16.08 3.34
C ILE A 353 -20.30 17.57 3.69
N GLY A 354 -20.65 18.41 2.71
CA GLY A 354 -20.92 19.84 2.90
C GLY A 354 -22.07 20.09 3.89
N ALA A 355 -23.11 19.27 3.87
CA ALA A 355 -24.21 19.33 4.83
C ALA A 355 -23.74 18.96 6.25
N LEU A 356 -22.96 17.89 6.42
CA LEU A 356 -22.37 17.52 7.71
C LEU A 356 -21.45 18.63 8.26
N ARG A 357 -20.66 19.28 7.39
CA ARG A 357 -19.82 20.42 7.78
C ARG A 357 -20.67 21.58 8.31
N LYS A 358 -21.79 21.90 7.66
CA LYS A 358 -22.71 22.96 8.12
C LYS A 358 -23.34 22.63 9.48
N VAL A 359 -23.61 21.36 9.75
CA VAL A 359 -24.09 20.92 11.08
C VAL A 359 -23.02 21.13 12.15
N LEU A 360 -21.76 20.75 11.88
CA LEU A 360 -20.66 21.03 12.80
C LEU A 360 -20.53 22.54 13.09
N ASP A 361 -20.72 23.38 12.08
CA ASP A 361 -20.65 24.84 12.23
C ASP A 361 -21.80 25.35 13.11
N ALA A 362 -23.04 24.96 12.80
CA ALA A 362 -24.24 25.35 13.54
C ALA A 362 -24.21 24.92 15.01
N GLU A 363 -23.59 23.78 15.33
CA GLU A 363 -23.46 23.28 16.71
C GLU A 363 -22.17 23.75 17.42
N GLY A 364 -21.40 24.67 16.82
CA GLY A 364 -20.15 25.19 17.41
C GLY A 364 -19.08 24.10 17.60
N LEU A 365 -19.08 23.09 16.73
CA LEU A 365 -18.14 21.97 16.71
C LEU A 365 -17.02 22.14 15.68
N LEU A 366 -17.23 22.96 14.64
CA LEU A 366 -16.31 23.07 13.51
C LEU A 366 -14.91 23.53 13.90
N ASP A 367 -14.79 24.42 14.90
CA ASP A 367 -13.50 24.98 15.38
C ASP A 367 -12.79 24.12 16.42
N ARG A 368 -13.37 22.96 16.73
CA ARG A 368 -12.81 21.96 17.64
C ARG A 368 -12.82 20.55 17.05
N THR A 369 -13.00 20.43 15.74
CA THR A 369 -13.04 19.14 15.05
C THR A 369 -12.04 19.13 13.88
N VAL A 370 -11.11 18.18 13.91
CA VAL A 370 -10.32 17.82 12.73
C VAL A 370 -11.20 16.97 11.83
N ILE A 371 -11.28 17.33 10.54
CA ILE A 371 -12.02 16.55 9.55
C ILE A 371 -11.01 15.86 8.65
N ILE A 372 -11.07 14.53 8.58
CA ILE A 372 -10.24 13.71 7.68
C ILE A 372 -11.19 13.11 6.65
N VAL A 373 -10.92 13.32 5.37
CA VAL A 373 -11.67 12.70 4.26
C VAL A 373 -10.73 11.83 3.46
N ALA A 374 -11.06 10.57 3.26
CA ALA A 374 -10.30 9.66 2.41
C ALA A 374 -11.21 8.71 1.63
N ALA A 375 -10.62 7.82 0.83
CA ALA A 375 -11.32 6.68 0.26
C ALA A 375 -10.65 5.38 0.65
N ASP A 376 -11.40 4.29 0.71
CA ASP A 376 -10.87 2.97 1.01
C ASP A 376 -10.09 2.36 -0.17
N HIS A 377 -10.53 2.61 -1.39
CA HIS A 377 -9.85 2.34 -2.65
C HIS A 377 -10.42 3.23 -3.77
N GLY A 378 -9.89 3.10 -4.98
CA GLY A 378 -10.44 3.73 -6.19
C GLY A 378 -11.35 2.79 -6.99
N GLU A 379 -11.60 3.13 -8.25
CA GLU A 379 -12.51 2.40 -9.14
C GLU A 379 -11.97 2.37 -10.57
N GLY A 380 -12.05 1.19 -11.20
CA GLY A 380 -11.80 1.04 -12.63
C GLY A 380 -13.02 1.45 -13.46
N LEU A 381 -12.83 2.26 -14.49
CA LEU A 381 -13.86 2.77 -15.40
C LEU A 381 -13.45 2.50 -16.87
N MET A 382 -13.01 1.27 -17.14
CA MET A 382 -12.52 0.76 -18.43
C MET A 382 -11.16 1.28 -18.92
N GLU A 383 -10.39 2.04 -18.13
CA GLU A 383 -9.04 2.47 -18.51
C GLU A 383 -8.13 1.28 -18.89
N HIS A 384 -8.25 0.18 -18.14
CA HIS A 384 -7.49 -1.06 -18.34
C HIS A 384 -8.41 -2.26 -18.59
N GLY A 385 -9.50 -2.03 -19.34
CA GLY A 385 -10.43 -3.08 -19.77
C GLY A 385 -11.25 -3.71 -18.64
N TRP A 386 -11.38 -3.02 -17.50
CA TRP A 386 -12.13 -3.49 -16.34
C TRP A 386 -12.94 -2.35 -15.72
N ILE A 387 -14.15 -2.69 -15.27
CA ILE A 387 -15.03 -1.84 -14.48
C ILE A 387 -15.11 -2.43 -13.08
N GLY A 388 -15.01 -1.58 -12.07
CA GLY A 388 -14.99 -2.03 -10.68
C GLY A 388 -13.57 -2.14 -10.12
N HIS A 389 -13.46 -2.83 -8.99
CA HIS A 389 -12.23 -2.97 -8.22
C HIS A 389 -11.91 -4.44 -7.92
N ASN A 390 -11.13 -4.71 -6.86
CA ASN A 390 -10.71 -6.03 -6.36
C ASN A 390 -9.55 -6.74 -7.08
N VAL A 391 -9.42 -6.63 -8.41
CA VAL A 391 -8.57 -7.55 -9.21
C VAL A 391 -7.43 -6.89 -9.97
N GLN A 392 -7.39 -5.56 -10.01
CA GLN A 392 -6.33 -4.77 -10.67
C GLN A 392 -5.68 -3.81 -9.67
N LEU A 393 -4.46 -3.36 -9.98
CA LEU A 393 -3.66 -2.52 -9.06
C LEU A 393 -3.16 -1.22 -9.71
N TYR A 394 -3.82 -0.73 -10.75
CA TYR A 394 -3.50 0.55 -11.39
C TYR A 394 -3.74 1.75 -10.44
N GLU A 395 -3.20 2.93 -10.76
CA GLU A 395 -3.34 4.15 -9.95
C GLU A 395 -4.83 4.49 -9.74
N SER A 396 -5.68 4.20 -10.73
CA SER A 396 -7.13 4.38 -10.64
C SER A 396 -7.79 3.61 -9.50
N LEU A 397 -7.17 2.53 -9.00
CA LEU A 397 -7.67 1.72 -7.88
C LEU A 397 -6.88 1.94 -6.58
N THR A 398 -5.59 2.24 -6.69
CA THR A 398 -4.66 2.24 -5.54
C THR A 398 -4.44 3.63 -4.95
N ARG A 399 -4.55 4.69 -5.76
CA ARG A 399 -4.33 6.08 -5.35
C ARG A 399 -5.65 6.70 -4.90
N VAL A 400 -5.74 7.06 -3.63
CA VAL A 400 -6.98 7.53 -2.98
C VAL A 400 -6.87 8.98 -2.53
N PRO A 401 -7.99 9.73 -2.43
CA PRO A 401 -7.98 11.03 -1.79
C PRO A 401 -7.61 10.87 -0.31
N LEU A 402 -6.91 11.85 0.23
CA LEU A 402 -6.66 12.00 1.66
C LEU A 402 -6.49 13.48 1.97
N VAL A 403 -7.50 14.07 2.59
CA VAL A 403 -7.56 15.48 2.94
C VAL A 403 -7.73 15.59 4.46
N VAL A 404 -6.92 16.44 5.08
CA VAL A 404 -7.01 16.73 6.51
C VAL A 404 -7.27 18.22 6.69
N ARG A 405 -8.42 18.56 7.26
CA ARG A 405 -8.80 19.92 7.64
C ARG A 405 -8.65 20.08 9.14
N PHE A 406 -7.77 20.98 9.54
CA PHE A 406 -7.68 21.45 10.92
C PHE A 406 -8.65 22.63 11.14
N PRO A 407 -9.07 22.89 12.39
CA PRO A 407 -9.76 24.13 12.75
C PRO A 407 -9.01 25.39 12.32
N ALA A 408 -9.77 26.46 12.09
CA ALA A 408 -9.22 27.74 11.66
C ALA A 408 -8.19 28.29 12.68
N GLY A 409 -7.06 28.76 12.18
CA GLY A 409 -5.94 29.26 13.00
C GLY A 409 -5.06 28.17 13.63
N LYS A 410 -5.34 26.89 13.36
CA LYS A 410 -4.57 25.74 13.86
C LYS A 410 -4.01 24.87 12.74
N GLU A 411 -4.08 25.37 11.50
CA GLU A 411 -3.62 24.65 10.32
C GLU A 411 -2.09 24.60 10.24
N PRO A 412 -1.53 23.51 9.70
CA PRO A 412 -0.14 23.49 9.28
C PRO A 412 0.11 24.52 8.16
N ARG A 413 1.35 25.03 8.07
CA ARG A 413 1.75 25.94 6.96
C ARG A 413 1.67 25.26 5.60
N GLN A 414 1.90 23.95 5.55
CA GLN A 414 1.88 23.18 4.30
C GLN A 414 0.45 22.80 3.95
N THR A 415 0.01 23.21 2.76
CA THR A 415 -1.33 22.91 2.23
C THR A 415 -1.35 21.71 1.28
N ARG A 416 -0.18 21.27 0.79
CA ARG A 416 -0.02 20.06 -0.04
C ARG A 416 1.18 19.25 0.41
N VAL A 417 0.95 17.96 0.67
CA VAL A 417 1.96 16.98 1.05
C VAL A 417 2.46 16.27 -0.21
N THR A 418 3.78 16.21 -0.40
CA THR A 418 4.41 15.58 -1.57
C THR A 418 5.04 14.21 -1.27
N GLY A 419 5.13 13.79 -0.01
CA GLY A 419 5.59 12.44 0.33
C GLY A 419 4.46 11.41 0.25
N PHE A 420 4.79 10.14 0.06
CA PHE A 420 3.80 9.07 0.08
C PHE A 420 3.16 8.88 1.46
N ALA A 421 1.84 8.77 1.45
CA ALA A 421 1.00 8.36 2.55
C ALA A 421 0.28 7.04 2.22
N SER A 422 -0.14 6.32 3.25
CA SER A 422 -0.95 5.12 3.14
C SER A 422 -2.17 5.21 4.04
N LEU A 423 -3.26 4.49 3.73
CA LEU A 423 -4.38 4.37 4.67
C LEU A 423 -3.99 3.74 6.02
N LEU A 424 -2.88 3.00 6.06
CA LEU A 424 -2.25 2.55 7.31
C LEU A 424 -1.91 3.71 8.24
N ASP A 425 -1.63 4.90 7.70
CA ASP A 425 -1.19 6.08 8.44
C ASP A 425 -2.35 6.76 9.19
N VAL A 426 -3.61 6.40 8.90
CA VAL A 426 -4.80 7.03 9.51
C VAL A 426 -4.89 6.74 11.00
N ALA A 427 -4.84 5.47 11.40
CA ALA A 427 -4.90 5.08 12.82
C ALA A 427 -3.82 5.71 13.70
N PRO A 428 -2.52 5.65 13.37
CA PRO A 428 -1.48 6.32 14.15
C PRO A 428 -1.67 7.84 14.20
N THR A 429 -2.19 8.45 13.13
CA THR A 429 -2.51 9.89 13.11
C THR A 429 -3.60 10.23 14.10
N ILE A 430 -4.71 9.48 14.08
CA ILE A 430 -5.84 9.72 14.99
C ILE A 430 -5.42 9.45 16.44
N ALA A 431 -4.68 8.36 16.69
CA ALA A 431 -4.15 8.06 18.01
C ALA A 431 -3.24 9.19 18.54
N ASP A 432 -2.40 9.78 17.67
CA ASP A 432 -1.58 10.94 18.01
C ASP A 432 -2.41 12.21 18.27
N LEU A 433 -3.47 12.45 17.50
CA LEU A 433 -4.38 13.59 17.70
C LEU A 433 -5.08 13.50 19.08
N PHE A 434 -5.46 12.30 19.51
CA PHE A 434 -6.04 12.08 20.84
C PHE A 434 -4.99 11.94 21.96
N GLY A 435 -3.71 11.73 21.63
CA GLY A 435 -2.62 11.54 22.58
C GLY A 435 -2.65 10.20 23.34
N VAL A 436 -3.43 9.21 22.87
CA VAL A 436 -3.76 7.98 23.64
C VAL A 436 -2.59 7.00 23.80
N MET A 437 -1.52 7.14 23.03
CA MET A 437 -0.34 6.26 23.07
C MET A 437 0.91 6.94 23.63
N GLY A 438 0.80 8.20 24.07
CA GLY A 438 1.94 9.00 24.48
C GLY A 438 2.94 9.27 23.33
N ARG A 439 4.03 9.99 23.65
CA ARG A 439 5.01 10.42 22.65
C ARG A 439 5.71 9.21 22.02
N GLY A 440 5.56 9.07 20.71
CA GLY A 440 6.18 8.01 19.91
C GLY A 440 5.58 6.60 20.11
N GLY A 441 4.47 6.45 20.84
CA GLY A 441 3.81 5.15 21.01
C GLY A 441 3.24 4.60 19.71
N SER A 442 2.60 5.46 18.92
CA SER A 442 2.04 5.11 17.60
C SER A 442 3.10 4.52 16.65
N GLN A 443 4.32 5.07 16.65
CA GLN A 443 5.44 4.59 15.82
C GLN A 443 5.98 3.21 16.24
N ARG A 444 5.80 2.81 17.51
CA ARG A 444 6.29 1.52 18.02
C ARG A 444 5.31 0.39 17.75
N GLU A 445 4.02 0.67 17.83
CA GLU A 445 2.97 -0.35 17.81
C GLU A 445 2.32 -0.53 16.44
N PHE A 446 2.37 0.47 15.56
CA PHE A 446 1.72 0.45 14.26
C PHE A 446 2.71 0.26 13.10
N GLN A 447 2.26 -0.40 12.03
CA GLN A 447 3.01 -0.45 10.76
C GLN A 447 2.83 0.86 9.95
N GLY A 448 1.75 1.59 10.21
CA GLY A 448 1.55 2.96 9.75
C GLY A 448 2.44 3.98 10.47
N ARG A 449 2.50 5.19 9.90
CA ARG A 449 3.21 6.34 10.44
C ARG A 449 2.23 7.49 10.59
N SER A 450 2.33 8.24 11.68
CA SER A 450 1.47 9.42 11.87
C SER A 450 1.71 10.45 10.76
N LEU A 451 0.64 10.87 10.09
CA LEU A 451 0.66 11.90 9.04
C LEU A 451 1.04 13.27 9.60
N LEU A 452 0.96 13.48 10.91
CA LEU A 452 1.31 14.77 11.52
C LEU A 452 2.76 15.14 11.24
N ASP A 453 3.68 14.16 11.25
CA ASP A 453 5.09 14.38 10.94
C ASP A 453 5.27 14.77 9.47
N LEU A 454 4.57 14.07 8.58
CA LEU A 454 4.57 14.33 7.13
C LEU A 454 4.00 15.72 6.79
N ILE A 455 2.93 16.13 7.48
CA ILE A 455 2.26 17.42 7.33
C ILE A 455 3.19 18.59 7.70
N VAL A 456 4.13 18.40 8.64
CA VAL A 456 5.11 19.43 9.03
C VAL A 456 6.45 19.30 8.29
N GLY A 457 6.49 18.53 7.20
CA GLY A 457 7.63 18.44 6.29
C GLY A 457 8.66 17.36 6.65
N ALA A 458 8.29 16.34 7.43
CA ALA A 458 9.08 15.11 7.47
C ALA A 458 8.96 14.37 6.12
N PRO A 459 9.97 13.58 5.71
CA PRO A 459 9.88 12.80 4.48
C PRO A 459 8.77 11.76 4.58
N GLY A 460 8.07 11.53 3.46
CA GLY A 460 7.09 10.44 3.32
C GLY A 460 7.75 9.08 3.23
N ARG A 461 6.93 8.06 3.03
CA ARG A 461 7.44 6.71 2.73
C ARG A 461 8.18 6.73 1.38
N PRO A 462 9.26 5.96 1.20
CA PRO A 462 9.93 5.86 -0.10
C PRO A 462 9.13 5.02 -1.11
N ALA A 463 8.26 4.13 -0.61
CA ALA A 463 7.39 3.28 -1.41
C ALA A 463 6.10 2.93 -0.67
N VAL A 464 5.10 2.50 -1.42
CA VAL A 464 3.80 2.01 -0.94
C VAL A 464 3.48 0.67 -1.60
N LEU A 465 2.79 -0.17 -0.83
CA LEU A 465 2.39 -1.52 -1.23
C LEU A 465 0.86 -1.59 -1.25
N SER A 466 0.32 -2.21 -2.29
CA SER A 466 -1.11 -2.56 -2.40
C SER A 466 -1.27 -3.99 -2.88
N ARG A 467 -2.43 -4.60 -2.61
CA ARG A 467 -2.76 -5.94 -3.09
C ARG A 467 -4.22 -6.13 -3.46
N THR A 468 -4.46 -7.13 -4.29
CA THR A 468 -5.82 -7.60 -4.59
C THR A 468 -6.35 -8.50 -3.48
N VAL A 469 -7.62 -8.86 -3.63
CA VAL A 469 -8.23 -9.93 -2.84
C VAL A 469 -7.57 -11.30 -3.15
N TRP A 470 -7.88 -12.30 -2.32
CA TRP A 470 -7.54 -13.73 -2.42
C TRP A 470 -6.18 -14.15 -1.86
N ASP A 471 -6.04 -15.46 -1.67
CA ASP A 471 -4.87 -16.15 -1.09
C ASP A 471 -3.63 -16.08 -1.99
N ARG A 472 -3.85 -15.99 -3.32
CA ARG A 472 -2.82 -15.70 -4.32
C ARG A 472 -3.08 -14.34 -4.97
N PRO A 473 -2.88 -13.24 -4.23
CA PRO A 473 -3.20 -11.92 -4.72
C PRO A 473 -2.15 -11.45 -5.73
N ARG A 474 -2.48 -10.40 -6.46
CA ARG A 474 -1.49 -9.53 -7.06
C ARG A 474 -0.96 -8.60 -5.99
N TYR A 475 0.31 -8.24 -6.08
CA TYR A 475 0.91 -7.18 -5.29
C TYR A 475 1.41 -6.07 -6.21
N SER A 476 1.36 -4.83 -5.74
CA SER A 476 1.98 -3.70 -6.41
C SER A 476 2.90 -2.94 -5.48
N LEU A 477 4.13 -2.67 -5.93
CA LEU A 477 5.11 -1.82 -5.26
C LEU A 477 5.29 -0.53 -6.07
N ARG A 478 4.98 0.61 -5.47
CA ARG A 478 5.06 1.94 -6.09
C ARG A 478 6.08 2.79 -5.32
N ASP A 479 7.13 3.23 -6.00
CA ASP A 479 8.06 4.25 -5.47
C ASP A 479 7.82 5.61 -6.11
N GLU A 480 8.76 6.57 -6.08
CA GLU A 480 8.58 7.90 -6.68
C GLU A 480 8.32 7.88 -8.20
N ARG A 481 8.92 6.94 -8.93
CA ARG A 481 8.92 6.94 -10.41
C ARG A 481 8.30 5.70 -11.03
N TYR A 482 8.56 4.53 -10.47
CA TYR A 482 8.09 3.28 -11.04
C TYR A 482 7.00 2.65 -10.19
N LYS A 483 6.24 1.80 -10.86
CA LYS A 483 5.29 0.89 -10.24
C LYS A 483 5.46 -0.49 -10.84
N PHE A 484 5.63 -1.47 -9.98
CA PHE A 484 5.75 -2.87 -10.33
C PHE A 484 4.53 -3.62 -9.82
N ILE A 485 3.94 -4.48 -10.66
CA ILE A 485 2.82 -5.36 -10.32
C ILE A 485 3.25 -6.79 -10.59
N ASP A 486 3.06 -7.66 -9.60
CA ASP A 486 3.33 -9.10 -9.68
C ASP A 486 2.04 -9.88 -9.41
N ASP A 487 1.62 -10.72 -10.35
CA ASP A 487 0.52 -11.66 -10.17
C ASP A 487 1.05 -13.00 -9.67
N THR A 488 0.99 -13.21 -8.35
CA THR A 488 1.53 -14.42 -7.70
C THR A 488 0.88 -15.73 -8.14
N ARG A 489 -0.28 -15.67 -8.80
CA ARG A 489 -1.00 -16.85 -9.31
C ARG A 489 -0.50 -17.26 -10.69
N THR A 490 -0.16 -16.30 -11.54
CA THR A 490 0.22 -16.55 -12.94
C THR A 490 1.71 -16.34 -13.23
N GLY A 491 2.41 -15.60 -12.37
CA GLY A 491 3.76 -15.10 -12.61
C GLY A 491 3.82 -13.95 -13.62
N GLU A 492 2.67 -13.36 -13.99
CA GLU A 492 2.64 -12.18 -14.86
C GLU A 492 3.18 -10.96 -14.14
N GLU A 493 4.04 -10.21 -14.83
CA GLU A 493 4.70 -9.03 -14.29
C GLU A 493 4.45 -7.80 -15.16
N GLN A 494 4.26 -6.66 -14.50
CA GLN A 494 4.08 -5.38 -15.15
C GLN A 494 4.94 -4.32 -14.47
N LEU A 495 5.61 -3.49 -15.27
CA LEU A 495 6.46 -2.40 -14.79
C LEU A 495 6.11 -1.13 -15.57
N TYR A 496 5.76 -0.07 -14.86
CA TYR A 496 5.37 1.22 -15.46
C TYR A 496 6.27 2.33 -14.94
N ASP A 497 6.66 3.26 -15.83
CA ASP A 497 7.31 4.53 -15.47
C ASP A 497 6.25 5.62 -15.37
N LEU A 498 5.76 5.89 -14.18
CA LEU A 498 4.62 6.79 -13.95
C LEU A 498 4.94 8.28 -14.17
N GLN A 499 6.22 8.63 -14.36
CA GLN A 499 6.58 9.99 -14.80
C GLN A 499 6.41 10.16 -16.31
N ALA A 500 6.70 9.11 -17.08
CA ALA A 500 6.58 9.13 -18.55
C ALA A 500 5.22 8.60 -19.04
N ASP A 501 4.57 7.78 -18.25
CA ASP A 501 3.33 7.05 -18.55
C ASP A 501 2.41 7.02 -17.31
N PRO A 502 1.83 8.16 -16.92
CA PRO A 502 0.96 8.25 -15.74
C PRO A 502 -0.35 7.45 -15.89
N GLU A 503 -0.70 7.03 -17.11
CA GLU A 503 -1.88 6.20 -17.42
C GLU A 503 -1.55 4.70 -17.48
N GLU A 504 -0.33 4.27 -17.13
CA GLU A 504 0.07 2.85 -17.03
C GLU A 504 -0.23 2.03 -18.30
N ARG A 505 0.00 2.63 -19.49
CA ARG A 505 -0.28 1.98 -20.79
C ARG A 505 0.88 1.19 -21.36
N ARG A 506 2.11 1.53 -20.99
CA ARG A 506 3.34 0.95 -21.56
C ARG A 506 4.06 0.10 -20.54
N ASN A 507 3.81 -1.21 -20.59
CA ASN A 507 4.54 -2.18 -19.79
C ASN A 507 6.02 -2.27 -20.24
N LEU A 508 6.94 -2.04 -19.32
CA LEU A 508 8.39 -2.01 -19.54
C LEU A 508 9.09 -3.36 -19.30
N THR A 509 8.39 -4.39 -18.81
CA THR A 509 9.05 -5.66 -18.42
C THR A 509 9.89 -6.30 -19.51
N ALA A 510 9.42 -6.26 -20.76
CA ALA A 510 10.16 -6.79 -21.91
C ALA A 510 11.35 -5.91 -22.33
N THR A 511 11.26 -4.59 -22.11
CA THR A 511 12.25 -3.62 -22.58
C THR A 511 13.27 -3.21 -21.51
N ASP A 512 12.99 -3.47 -20.24
CA ASP A 512 13.85 -3.13 -19.11
C ASP A 512 13.93 -4.26 -18.06
N PRO A 513 14.48 -5.43 -18.45
CA PRO A 513 14.51 -6.61 -17.61
C PRO A 513 15.37 -6.44 -16.34
N LEU A 514 16.36 -5.54 -16.36
CA LEU A 514 17.18 -5.23 -15.19
C LEU A 514 16.37 -4.53 -14.10
N ARG A 515 15.62 -3.49 -14.47
CA ARG A 515 14.75 -2.79 -13.55
C ARG A 515 13.62 -3.68 -13.04
N THR A 516 13.04 -4.51 -13.92
CA THR A 516 12.04 -5.50 -13.52
C THR A 516 12.58 -6.46 -12.46
N ALA A 517 13.80 -6.98 -12.65
CA ALA A 517 14.42 -7.86 -11.66
C ALA A 517 14.63 -7.18 -10.30
N TYR A 518 15.06 -5.91 -10.29
CA TYR A 518 15.19 -5.13 -9.07
C TYR A 518 13.86 -4.98 -8.31
N TYR A 519 12.78 -4.57 -9.00
CA TYR A 519 11.48 -4.41 -8.33
C TYR A 519 10.86 -5.72 -7.89
N ARG A 520 11.08 -6.81 -8.64
CA ARG A 520 10.69 -8.16 -8.23
C ARG A 520 11.36 -8.54 -6.91
N GLU A 521 12.68 -8.39 -6.82
CA GLU A 521 13.44 -8.70 -5.61
C GLU A 521 13.00 -7.82 -4.43
N ALA A 522 12.81 -6.51 -4.67
CA ALA A 522 12.32 -5.59 -3.65
C ALA A 522 10.93 -5.99 -3.13
N LEU A 523 9.99 -6.32 -4.02
CA LEU A 523 8.65 -6.75 -3.63
C LEU A 523 8.66 -8.10 -2.90
N GLN A 524 9.51 -9.04 -3.32
CA GLN A 524 9.70 -10.31 -2.61
C GLN A 524 10.24 -10.09 -1.19
N HIS A 525 11.22 -9.20 -1.01
CA HIS A 525 11.73 -8.86 0.32
C HIS A 525 10.63 -8.30 1.23
N TRP A 526 9.82 -7.37 0.70
CA TRP A 526 8.67 -6.81 1.42
C TRP A 526 7.65 -7.88 1.81
N THR A 527 7.23 -8.71 0.87
CA THR A 527 6.20 -9.74 1.11
C THR A 527 6.68 -10.82 2.09
N LEU A 528 7.96 -11.21 2.05
CA LEU A 528 8.58 -12.09 3.04
C LEU A 528 8.61 -11.45 4.45
N GLY A 529 8.91 -10.16 4.55
CA GLY A 529 8.85 -9.42 5.83
C GLY A 529 7.42 -9.28 6.39
N LEU A 530 6.42 -9.33 5.52
CA LEU A 530 5.01 -9.33 5.90
C LEU A 530 4.47 -10.72 6.24
N ALA A 531 5.16 -11.79 5.80
CA ALA A 531 4.75 -13.16 6.04
C ALA A 531 4.59 -13.44 7.55
N ARG A 532 3.49 -14.10 7.90
CA ARG A 532 3.26 -14.59 9.25
C ARG A 532 4.17 -15.81 9.51
N PRO A 533 4.63 -16.03 10.75
CA PRO A 533 4.96 -17.39 11.17
C PRO A 533 3.74 -18.28 10.89
N GLU A 534 3.93 -19.45 10.28
CA GLU A 534 2.84 -20.35 9.88
C GLU A 534 1.77 -20.46 10.97
N ALA A 535 0.55 -20.02 10.68
CA ALA A 535 -0.59 -20.30 11.53
C ALA A 535 -1.07 -21.71 11.21
N THR A 536 -1.02 -22.59 12.21
CA THR A 536 -1.63 -23.92 12.19
C THR A 536 -3.11 -23.81 11.83
N GLY A 537 -3.47 -24.37 10.68
CA GLY A 537 -4.82 -24.63 10.16
C GLY A 537 -6.00 -23.98 10.89
N ALA A 538 -6.51 -22.88 10.33
CA ALA A 538 -7.90 -22.50 10.50
C ALA A 538 -8.64 -22.77 9.18
N ALA A 539 -9.61 -23.68 9.20
CA ALA A 539 -10.52 -23.89 8.09
C ALA A 539 -11.36 -22.62 7.90
N GLY A 540 -11.34 -22.05 6.68
CA GLY A 540 -12.14 -20.87 6.35
C GLY A 540 -13.62 -21.10 6.68
N ARG A 541 -14.24 -20.13 7.35
CA ARG A 541 -15.68 -20.19 7.68
C ARG A 541 -16.49 -19.98 6.41
N ALA A 542 -17.49 -20.84 6.17
CA ALA A 542 -18.43 -20.66 5.07
C ALA A 542 -19.24 -19.36 5.26
N LEU A 543 -19.48 -18.64 4.16
CA LEU A 543 -20.38 -17.49 4.10
C LEU A 543 -21.78 -17.87 4.62
N THR A 544 -22.47 -16.96 5.31
CA THR A 544 -23.92 -17.10 5.59
C THR A 544 -24.73 -16.70 4.36
N ARG A 545 -26.02 -17.11 4.29
CA ARG A 545 -26.92 -16.71 3.20
C ARG A 545 -26.94 -15.19 2.97
N VAL A 546 -27.10 -14.42 4.05
CA VAL A 546 -27.18 -12.95 4.00
C VAL A 546 -25.88 -12.34 3.50
N GLN A 547 -24.72 -12.84 3.96
CA GLN A 547 -23.42 -12.38 3.47
C GLN A 547 -23.25 -12.67 1.98
N CYS A 548 -23.66 -13.85 1.52
CA CYS A 548 -23.57 -14.18 0.11
C CYS A 548 -24.55 -13.36 -0.76
N GLU A 549 -25.80 -13.19 -0.34
CA GLU A 549 -26.78 -12.38 -1.08
C GLU A 549 -26.37 -10.90 -1.13
N ASN A 550 -25.76 -10.40 -0.07
CA ASN A 550 -25.21 -9.04 -0.05
C ASN A 550 -23.95 -8.91 -0.91
N LEU A 551 -23.02 -9.86 -0.85
CA LEU A 551 -21.85 -9.83 -1.75
C LEU A 551 -22.26 -9.96 -3.22
N LYS A 552 -23.35 -10.70 -3.52
CA LYS A 552 -23.95 -10.70 -4.86
C LYS A 552 -24.57 -9.37 -5.26
N SER A 553 -25.35 -8.75 -4.37
CA SER A 553 -25.99 -7.46 -4.66
C SER A 553 -24.97 -6.35 -4.86
N LEU A 554 -23.79 -6.48 -4.23
CA LEU A 554 -22.65 -5.59 -4.37
C LEU A 554 -21.70 -5.95 -5.53
N GLY A 555 -21.95 -7.05 -6.28
CA GLY A 555 -21.13 -7.44 -7.44
C GLY A 555 -19.84 -8.21 -7.12
N TYR A 556 -19.59 -8.54 -5.85
CA TYR A 556 -18.41 -9.29 -5.38
C TYR A 556 -18.52 -10.80 -5.61
N LEU A 557 -19.73 -11.31 -5.81
CA LEU A 557 -19.99 -12.69 -6.21
C LEU A 557 -20.77 -12.70 -7.52
N GLY A 558 -20.41 -13.61 -8.43
CA GLY A 558 -21.14 -13.80 -9.68
C GLY A 558 -22.61 -14.19 -9.41
N PRO A 559 -23.54 -13.82 -10.31
CA PRO A 559 -24.97 -14.13 -10.15
C PRO A 559 -25.23 -15.64 -9.98
N ASP A 560 -24.35 -16.47 -10.53
CA ASP A 560 -24.45 -17.93 -10.55
C ASP A 560 -24.03 -18.61 -9.22
N VAL A 561 -23.33 -17.88 -8.33
CA VAL A 561 -22.79 -18.42 -7.07
C VAL A 561 -23.94 -18.79 -6.13
N LYS A 562 -24.30 -20.06 -5.93
CA LYS A 562 -25.43 -20.38 -5.04
C LYS A 562 -25.12 -20.02 -3.59
N CYS A 563 -25.90 -19.10 -3.03
CA CYS A 563 -25.77 -18.74 -1.63
C CYS A 563 -26.21 -19.91 -0.74
N PRO A 564 -25.49 -20.18 0.35
CA PRO A 564 -25.84 -21.26 1.27
C PRO A 564 -27.25 -21.04 1.83
N GLN A 565 -27.94 -22.13 2.14
CA GLN A 565 -29.34 -22.06 2.60
C GLN A 565 -29.48 -21.62 4.07
N ASN A 566 -28.37 -21.67 4.84
CA ASN A 566 -28.33 -21.31 6.25
C ASN A 566 -27.59 -19.99 6.50
#